data_AF-A0A0A0EJZ0-F1
#
_entry.id   AF-A0A0A0EJZ0-F1
#
_cell.length_a   1.000
_cell.length_b   1.000
_cell.length_c   1.000
_cell.angle_alpha   90.00
_cell.angle_beta   90.00
_cell.angle_gamma   90.00
#
_symmetry.space_group_name_H-M   'P 1'
#
loop_
_entity.id
_entity.type
_entity.pdbx_description
1 polymer ?
#
loop_
_entity_poly.entity_id
_entity_poly.type
_entity_poly.pdbx_seq_one_letter_code
_entity_poly.pdbx_strand_id
1 'polypeptide(L)'
;MRRPRSIILLIVWFLWATGKDLDGLARFGTTADYYIFASIGAAWAYFALAGVVFLFNAAAVFYLFRPQLVGYGVLFGALAAGIGQNLVTTLLAVRDIQGVREAYEIGRELRGLPVRQEAMDMIFKPSALWLAAGLAVLVYVALALLVRRNRSYFVGPAAYAAEA
;
A
#
# COMPACT_ATOMS: atom_id res chain seq x y z
N MET A 1 26.82 -0.54 13.50
CA MET A 1 25.75 -0.08 14.43
C MET A 1 24.56 -1.01 14.30
N ARG A 2 23.98 -1.52 15.41
CA ARG A 2 22.76 -2.33 15.35
C ARG A 2 21.58 -1.42 15.00
N ARG A 3 20.76 -1.80 14.01
CA ARG A 3 19.58 -1.02 13.62
C ARG A 3 18.52 -1.06 14.73
N PRO A 4 17.84 0.05 15.05
CA PRO A 4 16.71 0.05 15.99
C PRO A 4 15.61 -0.92 15.53
N ARG A 5 14.91 -1.56 16.48
CA ARG A 5 13.80 -2.49 16.16
C ARG A 5 12.72 -1.84 15.29
N SER A 6 12.45 -0.55 15.50
CA SER A 6 11.53 0.26 14.68
C SER A 6 11.98 0.37 13.22
N ILE A 7 13.28 0.55 12.97
CA ILE A 7 13.84 0.58 11.60
C ILE A 7 13.74 -0.80 10.95
N ILE A 8 14.00 -1.88 11.70
CA ILE A 8 13.85 -3.25 11.20
C ILE A 8 12.39 -3.48 10.78
N LEU A 9 11.43 -3.06 11.60
CA LEU A 9 10.00 -3.16 11.25
C LEU A 9 9.66 -2.38 9.98
N LEU A 10 10.17 -1.15 9.83
CA LEU A 10 9.99 -0.37 8.60
C LEU A 10 10.61 -1.07 7.38
N ILE A 11 11.80 -1.65 7.51
CA ILE A 11 12.43 -2.43 6.44
C ILE A 11 11.56 -3.60 6.02
N VAL A 12 11.09 -4.39 6.98
CA VAL A 12 10.23 -5.57 6.70
C VAL A 12 8.93 -5.13 6.05
N TRP A 13 8.29 -4.07 6.55
CA TRP A 13 7.07 -3.53 5.98
C TRP A 13 7.27 -3.09 4.53
N PHE A 14 8.27 -2.24 4.26
CA PHE A 14 8.49 -1.71 2.91
C PHE A 14 8.97 -2.78 1.93
N LEU A 15 9.77 -3.76 2.36
CA LEU A 15 10.12 -4.92 1.53
C LEU A 15 8.88 -5.74 1.15
N TRP A 16 8.02 -6.02 2.13
CA TRP A 16 6.76 -6.73 1.89
C TRP A 16 5.84 -5.92 0.94
N ALA A 17 5.71 -4.62 1.16
CA ALA A 17 4.89 -3.73 0.33
C ALA A 17 5.41 -3.70 -1.13
N THR A 18 6.72 -3.49 -1.34
CA THR A 18 7.33 -3.55 -2.67
C THR A 18 7.10 -4.89 -3.35
N GLY A 19 7.25 -6.00 -2.62
CA GLY A 19 7.01 -7.34 -3.15
C GLY A 19 5.55 -7.55 -3.54
N LYS A 20 4.60 -7.09 -2.71
CA LYS A 20 3.16 -7.11 -3.01
C LYS A 20 2.84 -6.28 -4.24
N ASP A 21 3.37 -5.08 -4.36
CA ASP A 21 3.11 -4.20 -5.50
C ASP A 21 3.64 -4.80 -6.80
N LEU A 22 4.85 -5.38 -6.76
CA LEU A 22 5.43 -6.07 -7.91
C LEU A 22 4.61 -7.29 -8.31
N ASP A 23 4.16 -8.11 -7.36
CA ASP A 23 3.26 -9.25 -7.64
C ASP A 23 1.94 -8.79 -8.24
N GLY A 24 1.36 -7.70 -7.70
CA GLY A 24 0.14 -7.09 -8.23
C GLY A 24 0.31 -6.61 -9.68
N LEU A 25 1.40 -5.90 -9.97
CA LEU A 25 1.72 -5.43 -11.32
C LEU A 25 2.00 -6.59 -12.29
N ALA A 26 2.75 -7.61 -11.86
CA ALA A 26 3.10 -8.76 -12.70
C ALA A 26 1.92 -9.70 -12.96
N ARG A 27 1.02 -9.85 -11.97
CA ARG A 27 -0.16 -10.72 -12.02
C ARG A 27 -1.46 -9.94 -12.05
N PHE A 28 -1.46 -8.76 -12.68
CA PHE A 28 -2.57 -7.80 -12.66
C PHE A 28 -3.92 -8.43 -13.02
N GLY A 29 -3.95 -9.38 -13.96
CA GLY A 29 -5.16 -10.13 -14.38
C GLY A 29 -5.77 -11.03 -13.30
N THR A 30 -5.20 -11.10 -12.11
CA THR A 30 -5.76 -11.81 -10.94
C THR A 30 -6.10 -10.87 -9.78
N THR A 31 -5.90 -9.56 -9.95
CA THR A 31 -6.11 -8.56 -8.92
C THR A 31 -7.47 -7.90 -9.06
N ALA A 32 -8.22 -7.79 -7.96
CA ALA A 32 -9.50 -7.08 -7.95
C ALA A 32 -9.31 -5.61 -8.35
N ASP A 33 -8.26 -4.95 -7.84
CA ASP A 33 -7.91 -3.56 -8.15
C ASP A 33 -7.86 -3.30 -9.66
N TYR A 34 -7.15 -4.12 -10.44
CA TYR A 34 -7.08 -3.95 -11.90
C TYR A 34 -8.47 -3.95 -12.54
N TYR A 35 -9.31 -4.92 -12.17
CA TYR A 35 -10.66 -5.05 -12.72
C TYR A 35 -11.59 -3.91 -12.31
N ILE A 36 -11.42 -3.34 -11.10
CA ILE A 36 -12.15 -2.13 -10.66
C ILE A 36 -11.85 -0.94 -11.59
N PHE A 37 -10.58 -0.75 -11.97
CA PHE A 37 -10.21 0.31 -12.91
C PHE A 37 -10.62 -0.03 -14.35
N ALA A 38 -10.55 -1.31 -14.74
CA ALA A 38 -10.92 -1.76 -16.08
C ALA A 38 -12.42 -1.62 -16.35
N SER A 39 -13.29 -1.85 -15.35
CA SER A 39 -14.75 -1.76 -15.52
C SER A 39 -15.23 -0.35 -15.88
N ILE A 40 -14.48 0.68 -15.48
CA ILE A 40 -14.74 2.09 -15.83
C ILE A 40 -13.92 2.57 -17.04
N GLY A 41 -13.27 1.66 -17.78
CA GLY A 41 -12.44 2.00 -18.94
C GLY A 41 -11.10 2.68 -18.59
N ALA A 42 -10.68 2.65 -17.32
CA ALA A 42 -9.49 3.33 -16.82
C ALA A 42 -8.36 2.37 -16.41
N ALA A 43 -8.23 1.23 -17.07
CA ALA A 43 -7.20 0.22 -16.76
C ALA A 43 -5.77 0.80 -16.73
N TRP A 44 -5.47 1.81 -17.56
CA TRP A 44 -4.18 2.50 -17.55
C TRP A 44 -3.90 3.21 -16.21
N ALA A 45 -4.95 3.70 -15.53
CA ALA A 45 -4.82 4.42 -14.27
C ALA A 45 -4.41 3.48 -13.13
N TYR A 46 -4.81 2.21 -13.19
CA TYR A 46 -4.31 1.18 -12.28
C TYR A 46 -2.79 1.07 -12.37
N PHE A 47 -2.23 0.90 -13.58
CA PHE A 47 -0.79 0.76 -13.77
C PHE A 47 -0.03 2.03 -13.37
N ALA A 48 -0.59 3.20 -13.66
CA ALA A 48 0.01 4.47 -13.25
C ALA A 48 0.07 4.59 -11.72
N LEU A 49 -1.03 4.34 -11.02
CA LEU A 49 -1.09 4.44 -9.55
C LEU A 49 -0.22 3.37 -8.88
N ALA A 50 -0.39 2.10 -9.25
CA ALA A 50 0.37 0.99 -8.69
C ALA A 50 1.87 1.13 -9.00
N GLY A 51 2.22 1.62 -10.20
CA GLY A 51 3.61 1.91 -10.57
C GLY A 51 4.22 3.01 -9.71
N VAL A 52 3.50 4.11 -9.46
CA VAL A 52 3.96 5.18 -8.57
C VAL A 52 4.17 4.67 -7.15
N VAL A 53 3.19 3.93 -6.59
CA VAL A 53 3.31 3.36 -5.24
C VAL A 53 4.48 2.38 -5.15
N PHE A 54 4.65 1.51 -6.14
CA PHE A 54 5.79 0.59 -6.23
C PHE A 54 7.12 1.34 -6.21
N LEU A 55 7.29 2.37 -7.04
CA LEU A 55 8.52 3.15 -7.12
C LEU A 55 8.84 3.84 -5.80
N PHE A 56 7.82 4.41 -5.13
CA PHE A 56 7.99 5.00 -3.82
C PHE A 56 8.37 3.97 -2.75
N ASN A 57 7.73 2.80 -2.73
CA ASN A 57 8.07 1.72 -1.79
C ASN A 57 9.49 1.20 -2.03
N ALA A 58 9.88 0.98 -3.29
CA ALA A 58 11.22 0.55 -3.67
C ALA A 58 12.29 1.60 -3.27
N ALA A 59 12.00 2.88 -3.49
CA ALA A 59 12.87 3.97 -3.04
C ALA A 59 12.96 4.03 -1.51
N ALA A 60 11.85 3.81 -0.80
CA ALA A 60 11.85 3.75 0.67
C ALA A 60 12.71 2.60 1.20
N VAL A 61 12.66 1.41 0.58
CA VAL A 61 13.58 0.30 0.88
C VAL A 61 15.02 0.75 0.69
N PHE A 62 15.35 1.32 -0.47
CA PHE A 62 16.71 1.79 -0.75
C PHE A 62 17.23 2.75 0.33
N TYR A 63 16.44 3.75 0.72
CA TYR A 63 16.83 4.72 1.74
C TYR A 63 16.83 4.18 3.17
N LEU A 64 16.11 3.11 3.46
CA LEU A 64 16.22 2.42 4.76
C LEU A 64 17.56 1.66 4.90
N PHE A 65 18.10 1.16 3.78
CA PHE A 65 19.43 0.54 3.75
C PHE A 65 20.56 1.55 3.60
N ARG A 66 20.32 2.67 2.91
CA ARG A 66 21.25 3.79 2.71
C ARG A 66 20.63 5.09 3.23
N PRO A 67 20.66 5.34 4.56
CA PRO A 67 19.99 6.49 5.16
C PRO A 67 20.57 7.82 4.66
N GLN A 68 19.67 8.68 4.19
CA GLN A 68 19.94 10.06 3.77
C GLN A 68 18.72 10.92 4.12
N LEU A 69 18.89 12.24 4.25
CA LEU A 69 17.81 13.17 4.59
C LEU A 69 16.63 13.08 3.61
N VAL A 70 16.91 12.94 2.31
CA VAL A 70 15.89 12.75 1.26
C VAL A 70 15.04 11.51 1.52
N GLY A 71 15.63 10.46 2.07
CA GLY A 71 14.96 9.22 2.44
C GLY A 71 13.82 9.42 3.43
N TYR A 72 13.95 10.38 4.36
CA TYR A 72 12.87 10.71 5.29
C TYR A 72 11.61 11.18 4.54
N GLY A 73 11.77 12.08 3.56
CA GLY A 73 10.68 12.55 2.72
C GLY A 73 10.10 11.45 1.82
N VAL A 74 10.95 10.59 1.27
CA VAL A 74 10.54 9.45 0.43
C VAL A 74 9.65 8.47 1.21
N LEU A 75 9.98 8.18 2.47
CA LEU A 75 9.15 7.30 3.30
C LEU A 75 7.75 7.90 3.52
N PHE A 76 7.64 9.20 3.83
CA PHE A 76 6.32 9.84 3.94
C PHE A 76 5.57 9.86 2.59
N GLY A 77 6.28 10.13 1.49
CA GLY A 77 5.71 10.07 0.15
C GLY A 77 5.14 8.70 -0.17
N ALA A 78 5.84 7.63 0.21
CA ALA A 78 5.38 6.25 0.01
C ALA A 78 4.13 5.93 0.83
N LEU A 79 4.08 6.34 2.10
CA LEU A 79 2.89 6.18 2.94
C LEU A 79 1.71 6.99 2.40
N ALA A 80 1.94 8.23 1.96
CA ALA A 80 0.90 9.08 1.38
C ALA A 80 0.36 8.53 0.05
N ALA A 81 1.25 8.05 -0.83
CA ALA A 81 0.86 7.40 -2.07
C ALA A 81 0.05 6.13 -1.81
N GLY A 82 0.46 5.31 -0.83
CA GLY A 82 -0.29 4.13 -0.40
C GLY A 82 -1.68 4.44 0.16
N ILE A 83 -1.82 5.50 0.96
CA ILE A 83 -3.13 5.99 1.41
C ILE A 83 -3.96 6.46 0.21
N GLY A 84 -3.39 7.27 -0.67
CA GLY A 84 -4.06 7.79 -1.86
C GLY A 84 -4.61 6.69 -2.75
N GLN A 85 -3.78 5.68 -3.08
CA GLN A 85 -4.23 4.52 -3.86
C GLN A 85 -5.36 3.77 -3.16
N ASN A 86 -5.23 3.47 -1.85
CA ASN A 86 -6.28 2.76 -1.12
C ASN A 86 -7.60 3.54 -1.11
N LEU A 87 -7.56 4.86 -0.94
CA LEU A 87 -8.77 5.69 -0.96
C LEU A 87 -9.40 5.72 -2.34
N VAL A 88 -8.62 5.89 -3.41
CA VAL A 88 -9.13 5.87 -4.79
C VAL A 88 -9.78 4.52 -5.10
N THR A 89 -9.08 3.41 -4.84
CA THR A 89 -9.62 2.07 -5.07
C THR A 89 -10.87 1.81 -4.25
N THR A 90 -10.91 2.25 -2.98
CA THR A 90 -12.09 2.10 -2.12
C THR A 90 -13.28 2.91 -2.64
N LEU A 91 -13.06 4.15 -3.07
CA LEU A 91 -14.12 5.00 -3.62
C LEU A 91 -14.72 4.39 -4.89
N LEU A 92 -13.87 3.84 -5.77
CA LEU A 92 -14.32 3.12 -6.96
C LEU A 92 -15.07 1.84 -6.57
N ALA A 93 -14.55 1.08 -5.61
CA ALA A 93 -15.17 -0.15 -5.16
C ALA A 93 -16.55 0.05 -4.53
N VAL A 94 -16.73 1.12 -3.74
CA VAL A 94 -18.01 1.45 -3.12
C VAL A 94 -19.03 1.92 -4.17
N ARG A 95 -18.59 2.52 -5.27
CA ARG A 95 -19.46 2.97 -6.36
C ARG A 95 -20.00 1.79 -7.19
N ASP A 96 -19.22 0.73 -7.35
CA ASP A 96 -19.58 -0.46 -8.13
C ASP A 96 -19.24 -1.76 -7.38
N ILE A 97 -19.96 -2.01 -6.30
CA ILE A 97 -19.72 -3.16 -5.44
C ILE A 97 -19.98 -4.48 -6.17
N GLN A 98 -20.97 -4.52 -7.06
CA GLN A 98 -21.25 -5.73 -7.84
C GLN A 98 -20.11 -6.03 -8.82
N GLY A 99 -19.60 -5.03 -9.55
CA GLY A 99 -18.45 -5.24 -10.43
C GLY A 99 -17.20 -5.69 -9.68
N VAL A 100 -16.95 -5.15 -8.47
CA VAL A 100 -15.83 -5.61 -7.62
C VAL A 100 -16.02 -7.06 -7.17
N ARG A 101 -17.25 -7.43 -6.82
CA ARG A 101 -17.62 -8.79 -6.41
C ARG A 101 -17.33 -9.77 -7.54
N GLU A 102 -17.82 -9.51 -8.74
CA GLU A 102 -17.59 -10.34 -9.94
C GLU A 102 -16.10 -10.46 -10.28
N ALA A 103 -15.37 -9.33 -10.23
CA ALA A 103 -13.93 -9.32 -10.42
C ALA A 103 -13.18 -10.19 -9.41
N TYR A 104 -13.64 -10.20 -8.15
CA TYR A 104 -13.08 -11.05 -7.11
C TYR A 104 -13.38 -12.54 -7.35
N GLU A 105 -14.60 -12.88 -7.81
CA GLU A 105 -14.96 -14.26 -8.19
C GLU A 105 -14.06 -14.76 -9.31
N ILE A 106 -13.98 -14.02 -10.41
CA ILE A 106 -13.10 -14.33 -11.56
C ILE A 106 -11.65 -14.48 -11.09
N GLY A 107 -11.17 -13.54 -10.27
CA GLY A 107 -9.82 -13.58 -9.72
C GLY A 107 -9.54 -14.78 -8.81
N ARG A 108 -10.54 -15.34 -8.12
CA ARG A 108 -10.40 -16.57 -7.33
C ARG A 108 -10.45 -17.82 -8.18
N GLU A 109 -11.35 -17.86 -9.15
CA GLU A 109 -11.48 -18.96 -10.10
C GLU A 109 -10.18 -19.14 -10.91
N LEU A 110 -9.60 -18.05 -11.40
CA LEU A 110 -8.30 -18.07 -12.09
C LEU A 110 -7.15 -18.61 -11.23
N ARG A 111 -7.28 -18.55 -9.90
CA ARG A 111 -6.31 -19.09 -8.93
C ARG A 111 -6.66 -20.49 -8.45
N GLY A 112 -7.74 -21.10 -8.95
CA GLY A 112 -8.23 -22.41 -8.49
C GLY A 112 -8.72 -22.41 -7.05
N LEU A 113 -9.14 -21.26 -6.51
CA LEU A 113 -9.57 -21.10 -5.13
C LEU A 113 -11.10 -21.16 -5.02
N PRO A 114 -11.67 -21.85 -4.02
CA PRO A 114 -13.12 -21.94 -3.86
C PRO A 114 -13.71 -20.57 -3.54
N VAL A 115 -14.87 -20.27 -4.14
CA VAL A 115 -15.67 -19.06 -3.88
C VAL A 115 -16.73 -19.39 -2.84
N ARG A 116 -16.72 -18.70 -1.69
CA ARG A 116 -17.72 -18.87 -0.63
C ARG A 116 -18.68 -17.69 -0.65
N GLN A 117 -19.87 -17.89 -1.20
CA GLN A 117 -20.86 -16.83 -1.41
C GLN A 117 -21.23 -16.08 -0.11
N GLU A 118 -21.37 -16.81 1.00
CA GLU A 118 -21.65 -16.22 2.33
C GLU A 118 -20.56 -15.23 2.81
N ALA A 119 -19.29 -15.53 2.52
CA ALA A 119 -18.18 -14.64 2.88
C ALA A 119 -18.15 -13.41 1.98
N MET A 120 -18.57 -13.55 0.72
CA MET A 120 -18.62 -12.45 -0.24
C MET A 120 -19.67 -11.41 0.14
N ASP A 121 -20.85 -11.84 0.56
CA ASP A 121 -21.89 -10.92 1.02
C ASP A 121 -21.45 -10.13 2.25
N MET A 122 -20.58 -10.69 3.10
CA MET A 122 -20.04 -10.00 4.27
C MET A 122 -18.93 -8.99 3.89
N ILE A 123 -18.05 -9.35 2.96
CA ILE A 123 -16.87 -8.56 2.58
C ILE A 123 -17.25 -7.40 1.65
N PHE A 124 -18.18 -7.64 0.70
CA PHE A 124 -18.60 -6.66 -0.30
C PHE A 124 -19.81 -5.84 0.17
N LYS A 125 -19.68 -5.23 1.35
CA LYS A 125 -20.62 -4.19 1.85
C LYS A 125 -19.89 -2.85 1.95
N PRO A 126 -20.57 -1.71 1.69
CA PRO A 126 -19.94 -0.40 1.81
C PRO A 126 -19.27 -0.19 3.18
N SER A 127 -19.94 -0.60 4.26
CA SER A 127 -19.41 -0.49 5.62
C SER A 127 -18.14 -1.32 5.84
N ALA A 128 -18.05 -2.51 5.25
CA ALA A 128 -16.86 -3.36 5.34
C ALA A 128 -15.68 -2.76 4.56
N LEU A 129 -15.93 -2.22 3.36
CA LEU A 129 -14.91 -1.54 2.55
C LEU A 129 -14.37 -0.29 3.26
N TRP A 130 -15.25 0.54 3.82
CA TRP A 130 -14.85 1.71 4.60
C TRP A 130 -14.10 1.35 5.88
N LEU A 131 -14.52 0.29 6.58
CA LEU A 131 -13.80 -0.22 7.74
C LEU A 131 -12.39 -0.68 7.36
N ALA A 132 -12.25 -1.44 6.26
CA ALA A 132 -10.95 -1.88 5.76
C ALA A 132 -10.05 -0.70 5.39
N ALA A 133 -10.59 0.30 4.70
CA ALA A 133 -9.87 1.54 4.37
C ALA A 133 -9.43 2.30 5.64
N GLY A 134 -10.32 2.43 6.63
CA GLY A 134 -10.02 3.06 7.91
C GLY A 134 -8.90 2.35 8.66
N LEU A 135 -8.94 1.02 8.74
CA LEU A 135 -7.88 0.21 9.34
C LEU A 135 -6.55 0.37 8.59
N ALA A 136 -6.56 0.39 7.26
CA ALA A 136 -5.37 0.63 6.47
C ALA A 136 -4.76 2.01 6.77
N VAL A 137 -5.57 3.07 6.83
CA VAL A 137 -5.12 4.42 7.20
C VAL A 137 -4.49 4.44 8.59
N LEU A 138 -5.09 3.76 9.59
CA LEU A 138 -4.50 3.66 10.93
C LEU A 138 -3.11 3.01 10.91
N VAL A 139 -2.93 1.95 10.11
CA VAL A 139 -1.61 1.32 9.93
C VAL A 139 -0.62 2.29 9.31
N TYR A 140 -0.99 3.02 8.24
CA TYR A 140 -0.11 4.03 7.64
C TYR A 140 0.23 5.17 8.60
N VAL A 141 -0.72 5.61 9.43
CA VAL A 141 -0.47 6.61 10.48
C VAL A 141 0.51 6.08 11.53
N ALA A 142 0.35 4.83 11.99
CA ALA A 142 1.29 4.22 12.92
C ALA A 142 2.71 4.12 12.33
N LEU A 143 2.83 3.76 11.05
CA LEU A 143 4.11 3.74 10.34
C LEU A 143 4.69 5.14 10.19
N ALA A 144 3.88 6.14 9.86
CA ALA A 144 4.29 7.54 9.76
C ALA A 144 4.85 8.06 11.10
N LEU A 145 4.21 7.71 12.22
CA LEU A 145 4.71 8.02 13.56
C LEU A 145 6.05 7.32 13.85
N LEU A 146 6.24 6.07 13.39
CA LEU A 146 7.52 5.38 13.49
C LEU A 146 8.60 6.07 12.64
N VAL A 147 8.30 6.48 11.41
CA VAL A 147 9.24 7.23 10.58
C VAL A 147 9.64 8.54 11.26
N ARG A 148 8.66 9.31 11.75
CA ARG A 148 8.88 10.56 12.50
C ARG A 148 9.77 10.33 13.72
N ARG A 149 9.49 9.30 14.52
CA ARG A 149 10.28 8.96 15.71
C ARG A 149 11.74 8.61 15.37
N ASN A 150 11.99 8.04 14.20
CA ASN A 150 13.32 7.63 13.77
C ASN A 150 13.97 8.66 12.83
N ARG A 151 13.57 9.94 12.86
CA ARG A 151 14.14 10.99 12.02
C ARG A 151 15.68 11.05 12.09
N SER A 152 16.26 10.92 13.29
CA SER A 152 17.71 10.93 13.52
C SER A 152 18.46 9.84 12.73
N TYR A 153 17.79 8.74 12.37
CA TYR A 153 18.36 7.68 11.52
C TYR A 153 18.72 8.19 10.12
N PHE A 154 17.98 9.17 9.59
CA PHE A 154 18.15 9.72 8.24
C PHE A 154 18.99 11.00 8.19
N VAL A 155 19.01 11.75 9.30
CA VAL A 155 19.69 13.07 9.39
C VAL A 155 21.13 12.94 9.88
N GLY A 156 21.47 11.83 10.56
CA GLY A 156 22.74 11.66 11.26
C GLY A 156 22.75 12.36 12.63
N PRO A 157 23.58 11.90 13.60
CA PRO A 157 23.51 12.38 14.98
C PRO A 157 23.81 13.87 15.15
N ALA A 158 24.78 14.39 14.38
CA ALA A 158 25.26 15.77 14.50
C ALA A 158 24.25 16.83 14.02
N ALA A 159 23.50 16.53 12.95
CA ALA A 159 22.49 17.45 12.42
C ALA A 159 21.15 17.35 13.18
N TYR A 160 20.85 16.22 13.83
CA TYR A 160 19.67 16.10 14.69
C TYR A 160 19.79 16.91 16.00
N ALA A 161 20.99 16.97 16.59
CA ALA A 161 21.24 17.76 17.81
C ALA A 161 21.23 19.27 17.58
N ALA A 162 21.36 19.74 16.34
CA ALA A 162 21.32 21.16 15.98
C ALA A 162 19.89 21.70 15.77
N GLU A 163 18.88 20.82 15.70
CA GLU A 163 17.47 21.19 15.49
C GLU A 163 16.58 20.97 16.73
N ALA A 164 17.13 20.45 17.83
CA ALA A 164 16.44 20.19 19.09
C ALA A 164 16.66 21.32 20.10
#